data_AF-A0A1G1MRR4-F1
#
_entry.id   AF-A0A1G1MRR4-F1
#
_cell.length_a   1.000
_cell.length_b   1.000
_cell.length_c   1.000
_cell.angle_alpha   90.00
_cell.angle_beta   90.00
_cell.angle_gamma   90.00
#
_symmetry.space_group_name_H-M   'P 1'
#
loop_
_entity.id
_entity.type
_entity.pdbx_description
1 polymer ?
#
loop_
_entity_poly.entity_id
_entity_poly.type
_entity_poly.pdbx_seq_one_letter_code
_entity_poly.pdbx_strand_id
1 'polypeptide(L)'
;MVKPQFEVGREKVQKGGIVKDETAIRESIMNIYQVMKGNSINFIDIAFSPIRNRHGNIEYFIYAGKVASSVTTEEVEQKIKDIIEKAKIFFGEEERN
;
A
#
# COMPACT_ATOMS: atom_id res chain seq x y z
N MET A 1 8.77 -2.52 -1.78
CA MET A 1 7.58 -3.36 -1.58
C MET A 1 7.05 -3.06 -0.19
N VAL A 2 5.77 -2.76 -0.07
CA VAL A 2 5.10 -2.39 1.17
C VAL A 2 4.30 -3.59 1.65
N LYS A 3 4.52 -3.97 2.90
CA LYS A 3 3.85 -5.10 3.54
C LYS A 3 3.13 -4.60 4.78
N PRO A 4 1.84 -4.22 4.71
CA PRO A 4 1.16 -3.49 5.78
C PRO A 4 1.39 -4.07 7.18
N GLN A 5 1.38 -5.40 7.33
CA GLN A 5 1.61 -6.11 8.59
C GLN A 5 2.98 -5.89 9.27
N PHE A 6 3.97 -5.38 8.54
CA PHE A 6 5.29 -5.04 9.08
C PHE A 6 5.50 -3.54 9.25
N GLU A 7 4.65 -2.71 8.63
CA GLU A 7 4.82 -1.26 8.56
C GLU A 7 3.90 -0.49 9.53
N VAL A 8 2.89 -1.17 10.11
CA VAL A 8 1.96 -0.59 11.08
C VAL A 8 2.23 -1.08 12.51
N GLY A 9 1.77 -0.33 13.50
CA GLY A 9 1.85 -0.71 14.90
C GLY A 9 1.11 -2.03 15.20
N ARG A 10 1.55 -2.74 16.24
CA ARG A 10 0.99 -4.06 16.63
C ARG A 10 -0.50 -4.01 16.93
N GLU A 11 -1.00 -2.87 17.40
CA GLU A 11 -2.41 -2.62 17.68
C GLU A 11 -3.30 -2.63 16.42
N LYS A 12 -2.71 -2.44 15.24
CA LYS A 12 -3.40 -2.46 13.93
C LYS A 12 -3.32 -3.82 13.25
N VAL A 13 -2.68 -4.81 13.88
CA VAL A 13 -2.50 -6.17 13.35
C VAL A 13 -3.44 -7.12 14.09
N GLN A 14 -4.34 -7.77 13.35
CA GLN A 14 -5.30 -8.74 13.90
C GLN A 14 -4.65 -10.10 14.18
N LYS A 15 -5.38 -10.97 14.89
CA LYS A 15 -4.97 -12.37 15.13
C LYS A 15 -4.60 -13.04 13.80
N GLY A 16 -3.45 -13.70 13.79
CA GLY A 16 -2.91 -14.33 12.57
C GLY A 16 -2.01 -13.42 11.72
N GLY A 17 -1.73 -12.19 12.18
CA GLY A 17 -0.82 -11.28 11.49
C GLY A 17 -1.46 -10.57 10.29
N ILE A 18 -2.78 -10.34 10.34
CA ILE A 18 -3.57 -9.83 9.22
C ILE A 18 -3.91 -8.36 9.43
N VAL A 19 -3.77 -7.55 8.38
CA VAL A 19 -4.20 -6.15 8.33
C VAL A 19 -5.28 -6.01 7.25
N LYS A 20 -6.53 -5.74 7.67
CA LYS A 20 -7.69 -5.50 6.78
C LYS A 20 -8.21 -4.06 6.82
N ASP A 21 -7.85 -3.32 7.87
CA ASP A 21 -8.29 -1.94 8.03
C ASP A 21 -7.66 -1.06 6.94
N GLU A 22 -8.51 -0.35 6.18
CA GLU A 22 -8.06 0.54 5.11
C GLU A 22 -7.19 1.65 5.63
N THR A 23 -7.50 2.17 6.83
CA THR A 23 -6.75 3.27 7.43
C THR A 23 -5.32 2.82 7.72
N ALA A 24 -5.14 1.65 8.33
CA ALA A 24 -3.85 1.03 8.57
C ALA A 24 -3.08 0.75 7.26
N ILE A 25 -3.75 0.25 6.21
CA ILE A 25 -3.10 0.02 4.92
C ILE A 25 -2.65 1.35 4.29
N ARG A 26 -3.52 2.36 4.25
CA ARG A 26 -3.17 3.69 3.75
C ARG A 26 -1.99 4.29 4.51
N GLU A 27 -2.03 4.21 5.84
CA GLU A 27 -0.94 4.68 6.69
C GLU A 27 0.38 3.97 6.39
N SER A 28 0.36 2.65 6.22
CA SER A 28 1.57 1.89 5.86
C SER A 28 2.21 2.40 4.57
N ILE A 29 1.41 2.66 3.54
CA ILE A 29 1.91 3.13 2.25
C ILE A 29 2.37 4.59 2.35
N MET A 30 1.62 5.43 3.07
CA MET A 30 1.99 6.84 3.28
C MET A 30 3.29 6.99 4.07
N ASN A 31 3.52 6.16 5.09
CA ASN A 31 4.77 6.16 5.85
C ASN A 31 5.97 5.91 4.94
N ILE A 32 5.87 4.94 4.03
CA ILE A 32 6.91 4.67 3.04
C ILE A 32 7.09 5.84 2.07
N TYR A 33 6.00 6.46 1.60
CA TYR A 33 6.09 7.67 0.77
C TYR A 33 6.82 8.82 1.47
N GLN A 34 6.55 9.07 2.76
CA GLN A 34 7.24 10.13 3.51
C GLN A 34 8.73 9.84 3.65
N VAL A 35 9.11 8.58 3.90
CA VAL A 35 10.53 8.16 3.94
C VAL A 35 11.18 8.39 2.58
N MET A 36 10.54 8.02 1.47
CA MET A 36 11.05 8.27 0.12
C MET A 36 11.25 9.76 -0.16
N LYS A 37 10.25 10.58 0.18
CA LYS A 37 10.29 12.04 0.01
C LYS A 37 11.46 12.66 0.79
N GLY A 38 11.69 12.22 2.02
CA GLY A 38 12.83 12.66 2.85
C GLY A 38 14.20 12.25 2.30
N ASN A 39 14.27 11.25 1.41
CA ASN A 39 15.51 10.76 0.80
C ASN A 39 15.67 11.19 -0.68
N SER A 40 14.91 12.19 -1.14
CA SER A 40 14.93 12.66 -2.54
C SER A 40 14.63 11.55 -3.56
N ILE A 41 13.77 10.61 -3.19
CA ILE A 41 13.25 9.57 -4.08
C ILE A 41 11.81 9.94 -4.42
N ASN A 42 11.52 10.12 -5.71
CA ASN A 42 10.19 10.50 -6.17
C ASN A 42 9.32 9.26 -6.37
N PHE A 43 8.08 9.36 -5.90
CA PHE A 43 7.02 8.40 -6.18
C PHE A 43 6.61 8.53 -7.65
N ILE A 44 6.51 7.41 -8.36
CA ILE A 44 6.11 7.36 -9.77
C ILE A 44 4.74 6.69 -9.89
N ASP A 45 4.60 5.49 -9.31
CA ASP A 45 3.32 4.77 -9.34
C ASP A 45 3.17 3.73 -8.23
N ILE A 46 1.98 3.15 -8.11
CA ILE A 46 1.69 2.07 -7.16
C ILE A 46 0.81 0.98 -7.78
N ALA A 47 1.11 -0.27 -7.41
CA ALA A 47 0.30 -1.43 -7.75
C ALA A 47 0.10 -2.33 -6.50
N PHE A 48 -0.97 -3.12 -6.47
CA PHE A 48 -1.11 -4.20 -5.50
C PHE A 48 -0.55 -5.51 -6.09
N SER A 49 -0.03 -6.39 -5.24
CA SER A 49 0.34 -7.75 -5.61
C SER A 49 -0.91 -8.53 -5.98
N PRO A 50 -0.98 -9.20 -7.14
CA PRO A 50 -2.13 -10.03 -7.50
C PRO A 50 -2.24 -11.31 -6.63
N ILE A 51 -1.26 -11.55 -5.76
CA ILE A 51 -1.23 -12.71 -4.86
C ILE A 51 -1.18 -12.19 -3.42
N ARG A 52 -2.08 -12.69 -2.57
CA ARG A 52 -2.01 -12.50 -1.11
C ARG A 52 -0.90 -13.37 -0.51
N ASN A 53 -0.25 -12.90 0.55
CA ASN A 53 0.74 -13.75 1.23
C ASN A 53 0.07 -14.91 2.00
N ARG A 54 0.86 -15.81 2.60
CA ARG A 54 0.36 -17.00 3.32
C ARG A 54 -0.69 -16.70 4.39
N HIS A 55 -0.64 -15.51 5.00
CA HIS A 55 -1.58 -15.08 6.03
C HIS A 55 -2.79 -14.33 5.47
N GLY A 56 -2.84 -14.07 4.16
CA GLY A 56 -3.94 -13.39 3.49
C GLY A 56 -3.79 -11.87 3.38
N ASN A 57 -2.62 -11.30 3.71
CA ASN A 57 -2.40 -9.87 3.53
C ASN A 57 -2.18 -9.53 2.04
N ILE A 58 -2.72 -8.39 1.63
CA ILE A 58 -2.42 -7.76 0.35
C ILE A 58 -1.10 -6.97 0.52
N GLU A 59 -0.15 -7.17 -0.38
CA GLU A 59 1.12 -6.45 -0.41
C GLU A 59 1.13 -5.48 -1.60
N TYR A 60 1.88 -4.38 -1.51
CA TYR A 60 1.88 -3.32 -2.52
C TYR A 60 3.29 -3.05 -3.06
N PHE A 61 3.37 -2.67 -4.33
CA PHE A 61 4.60 -2.26 -4.99
C PHE A 61 4.53 -0.78 -5.29
N ILE A 62 5.49 -0.01 -4.76
CA ILE A 62 5.70 1.38 -5.16
C ILE A 62 6.80 1.39 -6.22
N TYR A 63 6.51 1.99 -7.37
CA TYR A 63 7.52 2.35 -8.36
C TYR A 63 8.02 3.76 -8.06
N ALA A 64 9.33 3.89 -7.97
CA ALA A 64 9.98 5.10 -7.50
C ALA A 64 11.36 5.29 -8.15
N GLY A 65 11.83 6.54 -8.20
CA GLY A 65 13.13 6.83 -8.76
C GLY A 65 13.55 8.30 -8.62
N LYS A 66 14.77 8.59 -9.05
CA LYS A 66 15.28 9.97 -9.15
C LYS A 66 14.82 10.57 -10.47
N VAL A 67 13.59 11.07 -10.52
CA VAL A 67 13.01 11.72 -11.70
C VAL A 67 12.91 13.22 -11.50
N ALA A 68 12.92 14.01 -12.58
CA ALA A 68 12.89 15.48 -12.49
C ALA A 68 11.56 16.02 -11.95
N SER A 69 10.46 15.29 -12.14
CA SER A 69 9.13 15.68 -11.71
C SER A 69 8.75 14.95 -10.42
N SER A 70 8.33 15.71 -9.40
CA SER A 70 7.74 15.18 -8.18
C SER A 70 6.22 15.25 -8.26
N VAL A 71 5.54 14.18 -7.86
CA VAL A 71 4.09 14.18 -7.62
C VAL A 71 3.75 14.89 -6.31
N THR A 72 2.58 15.52 -6.24
CA THR A 72 2.09 16.15 -5.01
C THR A 72 1.67 15.09 -3.98
N THR A 73 1.55 15.50 -2.71
CA THR A 73 1.06 14.60 -1.66
C THR A 73 -0.39 14.18 -1.96
N GLU A 74 -1.20 15.12 -2.45
CA GLU A 74 -2.61 14.91 -2.78
C GLU A 74 -2.79 13.90 -3.91
N GLU A 75 -1.94 13.97 -4.96
CA GLU A 75 -1.94 12.99 -6.06
C GLU A 75 -1.58 11.58 -5.57
N VAL A 76 -0.60 11.49 -4.66
CA VAL A 76 -0.20 10.20 -4.06
C VAL A 76 -1.32 9.63 -3.21
N GLU A 77 -1.96 10.46 -2.39
CA GLU A 77 -3.08 10.03 -1.56
C GLU A 77 -4.25 9.49 -2.40
N GLN A 78 -4.56 10.15 -3.52
CA GLN A 78 -5.59 9.70 -4.44
C GLN A 78 -5.22 8.35 -5.07
N LYS A 79 -3.98 8.21 -5.58
CA LYS A 79 -3.50 6.92 -6.13
C LYS A 79 -3.55 5.79 -5.11
N ILE A 80 -3.26 6.06 -3.84
CA ILE A 80 -3.33 5.06 -2.77
C ILE A 80 -4.77 4.64 -2.50
N LYS A 81 -5.70 5.59 -2.45
CA LYS A 81 -7.12 5.28 -2.31
C LYS A 81 -7.59 4.39 -3.47
N ASP A 82 -7.28 4.77 -4.70
CA ASP A 82 -7.69 4.04 -5.90
C ASP A 82 -7.11 2.62 -5.94
N ILE A 83 -5.84 2.43 -5.54
CA ILE A 83 -5.23 1.10 -5.59
C ILE A 83 -5.74 0.17 -4.49
N ILE A 84 -6.06 0.70 -3.31
CA ILE A 84 -6.68 -0.06 -2.22
C ILE A 84 -8.09 -0.52 -2.65
N GLU A 85 -8.86 0.36 -3.28
CA GLU A 85 -10.19 0.02 -3.81
C GLU A 85 -10.10 -1.03 -4.92
N LYS A 86 -9.19 -0.87 -5.88
CA LYS A 86 -8.94 -1.87 -6.93
C LYS A 86 -8.56 -3.24 -6.35
N ALA A 87 -7.68 -3.27 -5.34
CA ALA A 87 -7.29 -4.51 -4.70
C ALA A 87 -8.47 -5.20 -4.01
N LYS A 88 -9.35 -4.43 -3.34
CA LYS A 88 -10.57 -4.96 -2.71
C LYS A 88 -11.52 -5.59 -3.71
N ILE A 89 -11.76 -4.92 -4.84
CA ILE A 89 -12.62 -5.44 -5.90
C ILE A 89 -12.02 -6.73 -6.46
N PHE A 90 -10.73 -6.71 -6.83
CA PHE A 90 -10.02 -7.85 -7.39
C PHE A 90 -10.15 -9.10 -6.51
N PHE A 91 -9.79 -9.00 -5.22
CA PHE A 91 -9.86 -10.16 -4.35
C PHE A 91 -11.27 -10.49 -3.83
N GLY A 92 -12.21 -9.55 -3.87
CA GLY A 92 -13.62 -9.81 -3.54
C GLY A 92 -14.38 -10.52 -4.66
N GLU A 93 -13.93 -10.41 -5.91
CA GLU A 93 -14.40 -11.25 -7.02
C GLU A 93 -13.85 -12.68 -6.94
N GLU A 94 -12.60 -12.86 -6.50
CA GLU A 94 -12.02 -14.20 -6.30
C GLU A 94 -12.76 -15.03 -5.24
N GLU A 95 -13.22 -14.42 -4.14
CA GLU A 95 -13.93 -15.12 -3.05
C GLU A 95 -15.37 -15.53 -3.41
N ARG A 96 -15.89 -15.09 -4.57
CA ARG A 96 -17.25 -15.43 -5.06
C ARG A 96 -17.27 -16.57 -6.08
N ASN A 97 -16.11 -17.03 -6.55
CA ASN A 97 -15.95 -18.15 -7.49
C ASN A 97 -15.45 -19.41 -6.77
#